data_AF-A0A831Y0H8-F1
#
_entry.id   AF-A0A831Y0H8-F1
#
_cell.length_a   1.000
_cell.length_b   1.000
_cell.length_c   1.000
_cell.angle_alpha   90.00
_cell.angle_beta   90.00
_cell.angle_gamma   90.00
#
_symmetry.space_group_name_H-M   'P 1'
#
loop_
_entity.id
_entity.type
_entity.pdbx_description
1 polymer ?
#
loop_
_entity_poly.entity_id
_entity_poly.type
_entity_poly.pdbx_seq_one_letter_code
_entity_poly.pdbx_strand_id
1 'polypeptide(L)'
;MDFVPGLQGVPAAQSAISYLDGQAGLLTYRGYRIVDLARQSTFEETAWVLIHGGLPTALQLAEFDADLRRNRRVKYNVRDIMKFLPIDGHPMEALQT
;
A
#
# COMPACT_ATOMS: atom_id res chain seq x y z
N MET A 1 -21.19 23.34 -14.69
CA MET A 1 -20.14 22.34 -14.43
C MET A 1 -20.22 21.36 -15.58
N ASP A 2 -19.21 21.36 -16.44
CA ASP A 2 -19.20 20.47 -17.60
C ASP A 2 -18.89 19.04 -17.12
N PHE A 3 -19.55 18.05 -17.73
CA PHE A 3 -19.29 16.66 -17.45
C PHE A 3 -17.90 16.27 -17.98
N VAL A 4 -17.03 15.77 -17.10
CA VAL A 4 -15.68 15.31 -17.45
C VAL A 4 -15.63 13.78 -17.28
N PRO A 5 -15.78 13.00 -18.37
CA PRO A 5 -15.63 11.55 -18.28
C PRO A 5 -14.21 11.19 -17.86
N GLY A 6 -14.06 10.27 -16.89
CA GLY A 6 -12.76 9.81 -16.39
C GLY A 6 -12.10 10.71 -15.34
N LEU A 7 -12.74 11.80 -14.89
CA LEU A 7 -12.27 12.69 -13.81
C LEU A 7 -10.90 13.35 -14.04
N GLN A 8 -10.45 13.47 -15.29
CA GLN A 8 -9.17 14.10 -15.60
C GLN A 8 -9.14 15.56 -15.10
N GLY A 9 -8.16 15.88 -14.25
CA GLY A 9 -8.01 17.21 -13.67
C GLY A 9 -9.04 17.58 -12.59
N VAL A 10 -9.92 16.65 -12.20
CA VAL A 10 -10.93 16.87 -11.16
C VAL A 10 -10.41 16.33 -9.82
N PRO A 11 -10.18 17.18 -8.80
CA PRO A 11 -9.82 16.71 -7.47
C PRO A 11 -10.95 15.85 -6.88
N ALA A 12 -10.69 14.56 -6.68
CA ALA A 12 -11.69 13.62 -6.16
C ALA A 12 -11.76 13.60 -4.62
N ALA A 13 -10.63 13.87 -3.94
CA ALA A 13 -10.54 13.87 -2.48
C ALA A 13 -9.34 14.69 -2.00
N GLN A 14 -9.40 15.15 -0.75
CA GLN A 14 -8.24 15.68 -0.03
C GLN A 14 -7.51 14.52 0.67
N SER A 15 -6.19 14.43 0.49
CA SER A 15 -5.37 13.37 1.10
C SER A 15 -4.09 13.94 1.71
N ALA A 16 -3.73 13.41 2.87
CA ALA A 16 -2.45 13.67 3.53
C ALA A 16 -1.47 12.48 3.39
N ILE A 17 -1.77 11.50 2.52
CA ILE A 17 -1.03 10.23 2.43
C ILE A 17 0.18 10.33 1.50
N SER A 18 -0.02 10.85 0.29
CA SER A 18 1.05 10.99 -0.70
C SER A 18 0.92 12.29 -1.47
N TYR A 19 2.05 12.78 -1.95
CA TYR A 19 2.11 13.94 -2.84
C TYR A 19 2.98 13.58 -4.04
N LEU A 20 2.48 13.90 -5.23
CA LEU A 20 3.14 13.67 -6.51
C LEU A 20 3.27 15.00 -7.25
N ASP A 21 4.49 15.36 -7.59
CA ASP A 21 4.80 16.36 -8.59
C ASP A 21 5.46 15.66 -9.78
N GLY A 22 4.66 15.46 -10.84
CA GLY A 22 5.12 14.79 -12.06
C GLY A 22 6.12 15.60 -12.89
N GLN A 23 6.17 16.93 -12.73
CA GLN A 23 7.13 17.78 -13.47
C GLN A 23 8.50 17.76 -12.79
N ALA A 24 8.52 17.81 -11.46
CA ALA A 24 9.75 17.70 -10.68
C ALA A 24 10.23 16.25 -10.47
N GLY A 25 9.42 15.24 -10.82
CA GLY A 25 9.70 13.83 -10.55
C GLY A 25 9.73 13.51 -9.05
N LEU A 26 8.95 14.25 -8.25
CA LEU A 26 8.92 14.13 -6.79
C LEU A 26 7.71 13.31 -6.35
N LEU A 27 7.96 12.25 -5.60
CA LEU A 27 6.94 11.47 -4.91
C LEU A 27 7.27 11.39 -3.43
N THR A 28 6.32 11.77 -2.58
CA THR A 28 6.46 11.68 -1.13
C THR A 28 5.32 10.87 -0.49
N TYR A 29 5.64 10.15 0.58
CA TYR A 29 4.69 9.47 1.46
C TYR A 29 4.72 10.13 2.83
N ARG A 30 3.58 10.68 3.27
CA ARG A 30 3.45 11.46 4.51
C ARG A 30 4.53 12.54 4.67
N GLY A 31 4.98 13.14 3.56
CA GLY A 31 6.04 14.14 3.53
C GLY A 31 7.47 13.60 3.39
N TYR A 32 7.70 12.28 3.53
CA TYR A 32 9.00 11.66 3.30
C TYR A 32 9.19 11.33 1.82
N ARG A 33 10.35 11.65 1.24
CA ARG A 33 10.62 11.29 -0.17
C ARG A 33 10.72 9.78 -0.31
N ILE A 34 10.11 9.24 -1.37
CA ILE A 34 10.12 7.80 -1.61
C ILE A 34 11.54 7.23 -1.77
N VAL A 35 12.47 8.03 -2.32
CA VAL A 35 13.88 7.63 -2.50
C VAL A 35 14.57 7.42 -1.15
N ASP A 36 14.24 8.22 -0.14
CA ASP A 36 14.82 8.09 1.20
C ASP A 36 14.27 6.84 1.89
N LEU A 37 12.95 6.64 1.82
CA LEU A 37 12.30 5.43 2.33
C LEU A 37 12.86 4.17 1.66
N ALA A 38 13.00 4.16 0.33
CA ALA A 38 13.52 3.00 -0.38
C ALA A 38 14.97 2.65 -0.05
N ARG A 39 15.80 3.63 0.36
CA ARG A 39 17.21 3.44 0.67
C ARG A 39 17.48 3.17 2.15
N GLN A 40 16.66 3.74 3.03
CA GLN A 40 16.94 3.82 4.47
C GLN A 40 15.88 3.14 5.33
N SER A 41 14.72 2.81 4.78
CA SER A 41 13.58 2.23 5.50
C SER A 41 13.37 0.77 5.10
N THR A 42 12.45 0.10 5.80
CA THR A 42 11.96 -1.23 5.44
C THR A 42 10.52 -1.16 4.93
N PHE A 43 10.02 -2.28 4.40
CA PHE A 43 8.62 -2.38 4.01
C PHE A 43 7.69 -2.14 5.21
N GLU A 44 7.99 -2.74 6.35
CA GLU A 44 7.19 -2.62 7.58
C GLU A 44 7.18 -1.18 8.10
N GLU A 45 8.31 -0.49 8.11
CA GLU A 45 8.39 0.91 8.53
C GLU A 45 7.66 1.84 7.55
N THR A 46 7.80 1.63 6.24
CA THR A 46 7.07 2.40 5.23
C THR A 46 5.56 2.17 5.31
N ALA A 47 5.12 0.92 5.53
CA ALA A 47 3.71 0.59 5.74
C ALA A 47 3.17 1.27 7.01
N TRP A 48 3.95 1.27 8.09
CA TRP A 48 3.60 1.97 9.32
C TRP A 48 3.39 3.46 9.06
N VAL A 49 4.31 4.12 8.36
CA VAL A 49 4.20 5.56 8.01
C VAL A 49 2.91 5.81 7.24
N LEU A 50 2.60 5.01 6.23
CA LEU A 50 1.38 5.20 5.43
C LEU A 50 0.10 5.09 6.27
N ILE A 51 0.04 4.12 7.18
CA ILE A 51 -1.14 3.85 8.03
C ILE A 51 -1.25 4.88 9.16
N HIS A 52 -0.16 5.15 9.89
CA HIS A 52 -0.17 5.92 11.14
C HIS A 52 0.26 7.38 10.99
N GLY A 53 0.86 7.75 9.86
CA GLY A 53 1.19 9.13 9.53
C GLY A 53 2.55 9.64 10.01
N GLY A 54 3.37 8.79 10.65
CA GLY A 54 4.71 9.16 11.12
C GLY A 54 5.62 7.95 11.30
N LEU A 55 6.91 8.18 11.54
CA LEU A 55 7.88 7.11 11.77
C LEU A 55 7.61 6.40 13.11
N PRO A 56 7.71 5.06 13.15
CA PRO A 56 7.57 4.30 14.38
C PRO A 56 8.78 4.50 15.30
N THR A 57 8.57 4.29 16.59
CA THR A 57 9.68 3.97 17.51
C THR A 57 10.16 2.54 17.28
N ALA A 58 11.36 2.21 17.76
CA ALA A 58 11.91 0.85 17.63
C ALA A 58 10.99 -0.23 18.23
N LEU A 59 10.33 0.07 19.36
CA LEU A 59 9.38 -0.84 20.00
C LEU A 59 8.13 -1.03 19.12
N GLN A 60 7.54 0.06 18.63
CA GLN A 60 6.37 0.02 17.75
C GLN A 60 6.65 -0.76 16.46
N LEU A 61 7.81 -0.56 15.85
CA LEU A 61 8.21 -1.29 14.66
C LEU A 61 8.36 -2.79 14.93
N ALA A 62 8.96 -3.16 16.07
CA ALA A 62 9.12 -4.56 16.45
C ALA A 62 7.77 -5.25 16.70
N GLU A 63 6.85 -4.57 17.41
CA GLU A 63 5.49 -5.07 17.64
C GLU A 63 4.73 -5.21 16.32
N PHE A 64 4.82 -4.22 15.43
CA PHE A 64 4.18 -4.25 14.12
C PHE A 64 4.71 -5.39 13.23
N ASP A 65 6.02 -5.59 13.16
CA ASP A 65 6.63 -6.70 12.41
C ASP A 65 6.18 -8.06 12.98
N ALA A 66 6.15 -8.21 14.31
CA ALA A 66 5.68 -9.41 14.97
C ALA A 66 4.19 -9.70 14.64
N ASP A 67 3.36 -8.66 14.63
CA ASP A 67 1.95 -8.74 14.26
C ASP A 67 1.77 -9.13 12.80
N LEU A 68 2.51 -8.51 11.88
CA LEU A 68 2.48 -8.87 10.45
C LEU A 68 2.87 -10.34 10.25
N ARG A 69 3.98 -10.78 10.86
CA ARG A 69 4.46 -12.17 10.78
C ARG A 69 3.44 -13.17 11.29
N ARG A 70 2.82 -12.89 12.44
CA ARG A 70 1.79 -13.74 13.03
C ARG A 70 0.58 -13.91 12.10
N ASN A 71 0.27 -12.90 11.29
CA ASN A 71 -0.88 -12.88 10.39
C ASN A 71 -0.55 -13.29 8.94
N ARG A 72 0.66 -13.77 8.61
CA ARG A 72 1.02 -14.23 7.24
C ARG A 72 0.31 -15.50 6.81
N ARG A 73 -0.17 -16.32 7.75
CA ARG A 73 -0.77 -17.61 7.42
C ARG A 73 -2.17 -17.43 6.83
N VAL A 74 -2.31 -17.83 5.56
CA VAL A 74 -3.61 -17.85 4.88
C VAL A 74 -4.50 -18.95 5.46
N LYS A 75 -5.77 -18.61 5.73
CA LYS A 75 -6.77 -19.55 6.27
C LYS A 75 -7.00 -20.71 5.29
N TYR A 76 -7.32 -21.90 5.82
CA TYR A 76 -7.43 -23.12 5.00
C TYR A 76 -8.50 -23.00 3.91
N ASN A 77 -9.65 -22.40 4.24
CA ASN A 77 -10.77 -22.22 3.33
C ASN A 77 -10.39 -21.35 2.12
N VAL A 78 -9.62 -20.28 2.32
CA VAL A 78 -9.12 -19.43 1.23
C VAL A 78 -8.17 -20.23 0.34
N ARG A 79 -7.25 -21.00 0.94
CA ARG A 79 -6.33 -21.85 0.18
C ARG A 79 -7.06 -22.94 -0.62
N ASP A 80 -8.17 -23.45 -0.11
CA ASP A 80 -8.99 -24.43 -0.82
C ASP A 80 -9.72 -23.80 -2.01
N ILE A 81 -10.28 -22.60 -1.86
CA ILE A 81 -10.85 -21.82 -2.97
C ILE A 81 -9.81 -21.63 -4.08
N MET A 82 -8.58 -21.22 -3.72
CA MET A 82 -7.51 -21.00 -4.68
C MET A 82 -7.18 -22.23 -5.54
N LYS A 83 -7.39 -23.46 -5.04
CA LYS A 83 -7.14 -24.70 -5.80
C LYS A 83 -8.17 -24.94 -6.91
N PHE A 84 -9.35 -24.33 -6.81
CA PHE A 84 -10.41 -24.46 -7.80
C PHE A 84 -10.39 -23.33 -8.84
N LEU A 85 -9.51 -22.35 -8.66
CA LEU A 85 -9.33 -21.30 -9.66
C LEU A 85 -8.58 -21.84 -10.89
N PRO A 86 -8.89 -21.35 -12.11
CA PRO A 86 -8.14 -21.73 -13.31
C PRO A 86 -6.66 -21.38 -13.17
N ILE A 87 -5.77 -22.32 -13.54
CA ILE A 87 -4.31 -22.12 -13.46
C ILE A 87 -3.81 -21.07 -14.47
N ASP A 88 -4.53 -20.90 -15.56
CA ASP A 88 -4.35 -19.93 -16.64
C ASP A 88 -5.24 -18.68 -16.48
N GLY A 89 -6.00 -18.61 -15.37
CA GLY A 89 -6.81 -17.45 -15.03
C GLY A 89 -5.96 -16.22 -14.72
N HIS A 90 -6.55 -15.04 -14.82
CA HIS A 90 -5.81 -13.80 -14.59
C HIS A 90 -5.44 -13.67 -13.10
N PRO A 91 -4.17 -13.46 -12.70
CA PRO A 91 -3.77 -13.46 -11.29
C PRO A 91 -4.50 -12.44 -10.41
N MET A 92 -4.92 -11.32 -10.98
CA MET A 92 -5.72 -10.34 -10.23
C MET A 92 -7.15 -10.81 -9.94
N GLU A 93 -7.74 -11.67 -10.78
CA GLU A 93 -9.03 -12.29 -10.51
C GLU A 93 -8.90 -13.28 -9.34
N ALA A 94 -7.78 -14.02 -9.31
CA ALA A 94 -7.47 -14.90 -8.18
C ALA A 94 -7.20 -14.14 -6.87
N LEU A 95 -6.62 -12.94 -6.94
CA LEU A 95 -6.44 -12.07 -5.77
C LEU A 95 -7.75 -11.44 -5.29
N GLN A 96 -8.67 -11.16 -6.23
CA GLN A 96 -9.98 -10.56 -5.95
C GLN A 96 -10.98 -11.54 -5.31
N THR A 97 -10.92 -12.82 -5.70
CA THR A 97 -11.86 -13.88 -5.31
C THR A 97 -11.66 -14.34 -3.86
#